data_AF-A0A1Y5HVP4-F1
#
_entry.id   AF-A0A1Y5HVP4-F1
#
_cell.length_a   1.000
_cell.length_b   1.000
_cell.length_c   1.000
_cell.angle_alpha   90.00
_cell.angle_beta   90.00
_cell.angle_gamma   90.00
#
_symmetry.space_group_name_H-M   'P 1'
#
loop_
_entity.id
_entity.type
_entity.pdbx_description
1 polymer ?
#
loop_
_entity_poly.entity_id
_entity_poly.type
_entity_poly.pdbx_seq_one_letter_code
_entity_poly.pdbx_strand_id
1 'polypeptide(L)'
;KIEKTRLNKKGQGLFSYHNAAIRGYLMSVVLVVLAYLMAGLTGAAFLIVTCIFGKFVLEVVNFMEHYGMVRNPDVPVQPRHSWNTNKRLSSWTMFNLTRHSHHHAQGEVPYHELKCYQDAPMMIGGYLTTMLAALIPPLWNKLMIPKVLAWDQNYATQEELMLANEANRNSGIPAFEKVQYKVSKT
;
A
#
# COMPACT_ATOMS: atom_id res chain seq x y z
N LYS A 1 14.19 -14.41 -6.54
CA LYS A 1 15.17 -13.80 -7.48
C LYS A 1 16.02 -12.72 -6.81
N ILE A 2 15.39 -11.69 -6.22
CA ILE A 2 16.09 -10.57 -5.54
C ILE A 2 17.09 -11.05 -4.48
N GLU A 3 16.65 -11.91 -3.55
CA GLU A 3 17.50 -12.39 -2.46
C GLU A 3 18.70 -13.22 -2.94
N LYS A 4 18.49 -14.06 -3.98
CA LYS A 4 19.57 -14.80 -4.63
C LYS A 4 20.62 -13.85 -5.20
N THR A 5 20.21 -12.77 -5.87
CA THR A 5 21.13 -11.75 -6.40
C THR A 5 21.90 -11.05 -5.28
N ARG A 6 21.24 -10.70 -4.16
CA ARG A 6 21.89 -10.08 -3.00
C ARG A 6 22.94 -11.01 -2.36
N LEU A 7 22.61 -12.29 -2.18
CA LEU A 7 23.51 -13.28 -1.60
C LEU A 7 24.71 -13.58 -2.50
N ASN A 8 24.50 -13.71 -3.82
CA ASN A 8 25.57 -13.89 -4.79
C ASN A 8 26.58 -12.73 -4.76
N LYS A 9 26.11 -11.47 -4.65
CA LYS A 9 26.98 -10.29 -4.49
C LYS A 9 27.83 -10.34 -3.22
N LYS A 10 27.42 -11.11 -2.21
CA LYS A 10 28.13 -11.31 -0.94
C LYS A 10 28.89 -12.63 -0.88
N GLY A 11 28.94 -13.41 -1.96
CA GLY A 11 29.57 -14.74 -1.97
C GLY A 11 28.87 -15.77 -1.07
N GLN A 12 27.59 -15.55 -0.74
CA GLN A 12 26.83 -16.39 0.18
C GLN A 12 25.91 -17.36 -0.57
N GLY A 13 25.77 -18.57 -0.04
CA GLY A 13 24.85 -19.59 -0.58
C GLY A 13 23.38 -19.23 -0.37
N LEU A 14 22.52 -19.72 -1.27
CA LEU A 14 21.07 -19.49 -1.21
C LEU A 14 20.42 -20.09 0.06
N PHE A 15 20.86 -21.28 0.45
CA PHE A 15 20.44 -21.96 1.67
C PHE A 15 21.46 -21.69 2.79
N SER A 16 21.45 -20.47 3.31
CA SER A 16 22.35 -20.04 4.39
C SER A 16 21.60 -19.21 5.42
N TYR A 17 22.17 -19.07 6.62
CA TYR A 17 21.62 -18.21 7.69
C TYR A 17 21.59 -16.72 7.31
N HIS A 18 22.36 -16.34 6.27
CA HIS A 18 22.35 -15.01 5.71
C HIS A 18 21.15 -14.73 4.82
N ASN A 19 20.40 -15.76 4.42
CA ASN A 19 19.17 -15.60 3.68
C ASN A 19 18.09 -15.02 4.60
N ALA A 20 17.71 -13.77 4.34
CA ALA A 20 16.76 -13.02 5.15
C ALA A 20 15.36 -13.66 5.13
N ALA A 21 14.95 -14.24 4.00
CA ALA A 21 13.65 -14.90 3.88
C ALA A 21 13.60 -16.19 4.72
N ILE A 22 14.63 -17.05 4.61
CA ILE A 22 14.71 -18.28 5.43
C ILE A 22 14.70 -17.92 6.91
N ARG A 23 15.53 -16.95 7.31
CA ARG A 23 15.58 -16.51 8.71
C ARG A 23 14.24 -15.97 9.19
N GLY A 24 13.57 -15.15 8.39
CA GLY A 24 12.24 -14.63 8.69
C GLY A 24 11.19 -15.74 8.88
N TYR A 25 11.15 -16.72 7.96
CA TYR A 25 10.23 -17.85 8.07
C TYR A 25 10.51 -18.72 9.30
N LEU A 26 11.78 -18.98 9.61
CA LEU A 26 12.16 -19.72 10.82
C LEU A 26 11.72 -18.98 12.09
N MET A 27 11.91 -17.65 12.14
CA MET A 27 11.41 -16.83 13.26
C MET A 27 9.88 -16.94 13.40
N SER A 28 9.13 -16.90 12.29
CA SER A 28 7.68 -17.11 12.32
C SER A 28 7.27 -18.50 12.82
N VAL A 29 7.96 -19.56 12.36
CA VAL A 29 7.73 -20.93 12.83
C VAL A 29 7.99 -21.05 14.33
N VAL A 30 9.08 -20.45 14.83
CA VAL A 30 9.39 -20.42 16.27
C VAL A 30 8.24 -19.79 17.07
N LEU A 31 7.67 -18.67 16.61
CA LEU A 31 6.53 -18.06 17.30
C LEU A 31 5.30 -18.98 17.36
N VAL A 32 5.00 -19.70 16.28
CA VAL A 32 3.90 -20.68 16.25
C VAL A 32 4.18 -21.86 17.18
N VAL A 33 5.41 -22.37 17.19
CA VAL A 33 5.83 -23.44 18.10
C VAL A 33 5.73 -22.98 19.55
N LEU A 34 6.17 -21.76 19.88
CA LEU A 34 6.03 -21.22 21.23
C LEU A 34 4.56 -21.10 21.66
N ALA A 35 3.69 -20.60 20.77
CA ALA A 35 2.25 -20.55 21.04
C ALA A 35 1.65 -21.96 21.24
N TYR A 36 2.10 -22.95 20.45
CA TYR A 36 1.72 -24.35 20.64
C TYR A 36 2.19 -24.91 21.98
N LEU A 37 3.43 -24.64 22.38
CA LEU A 37 3.97 -25.12 23.66
C LEU A 37 3.25 -24.49 24.86
N MET A 38 2.76 -23.25 24.73
CA MET A 38 2.06 -22.54 25.79
C MET A 38 0.59 -22.94 25.93
N ALA A 39 -0.12 -23.14 24.81
CA ALA A 39 -1.58 -23.29 24.80
C ALA A 39 -2.09 -24.36 23.82
N GLY A 40 -1.22 -25.29 23.41
CA GLY A 40 -1.53 -26.39 22.51
C GLY A 40 -1.98 -25.93 21.12
N LEU A 41 -2.72 -26.81 20.45
CA LEU A 41 -3.22 -26.54 19.10
C LEU A 41 -4.10 -25.29 19.04
N THR A 42 -4.90 -25.02 20.08
CA THR A 42 -5.75 -23.84 20.18
C THR A 42 -4.92 -22.55 20.17
N GLY A 43 -3.83 -22.50 20.93
CA GLY A 43 -2.92 -21.35 20.94
C GLY A 43 -2.26 -21.09 19.58
N ALA A 44 -1.75 -22.15 18.95
CA ALA A 44 -1.16 -22.07 17.62
C ALA A 44 -2.17 -21.58 16.57
N ALA A 45 -3.38 -22.15 16.55
CA ALA A 45 -4.44 -21.77 15.63
C ALA A 45 -4.88 -20.31 15.85
N PHE A 46 -5.06 -19.89 17.10
CA PHE A 46 -5.40 -18.50 17.45
C PHE A 46 -4.36 -17.51 16.95
N LEU A 47 -3.07 -17.80 17.14
CA LEU A 47 -1.99 -16.97 16.62
C LEU A 47 -2.03 -16.87 15.09
N ILE A 48 -2.16 -18.00 14.39
CA ILE A 48 -2.21 -18.03 12.93
C ILE A 48 -3.39 -17.20 12.40
N VAL A 49 -4.60 -17.37 12.96
CA VAL A 49 -5.78 -16.60 12.58
C VAL A 49 -5.55 -15.11 12.82
N THR A 50 -4.96 -14.74 13.96
CA THR A 50 -4.64 -13.34 14.28
C THR A 50 -3.64 -12.74 13.29
N CYS A 51 -2.60 -13.50 12.91
CA CYS A 51 -1.63 -13.07 11.90
C CYS A 51 -2.27 -12.89 10.52
N ILE A 52 -3.13 -13.82 10.10
CA ILE A 52 -3.88 -13.71 8.83
C ILE A 52 -4.77 -12.48 8.86
N PHE A 53 -5.50 -12.25 9.96
CA PHE A 53 -6.36 -11.09 10.10
C PHE A 53 -5.56 -9.78 10.07
N GLY A 54 -4.44 -9.71 10.79
CA GLY A 54 -3.53 -8.55 10.75
C GLY A 54 -2.98 -8.30 9.34
N LYS A 55 -2.61 -9.36 8.62
CA LYS A 55 -2.15 -9.24 7.22
C LYS A 55 -3.26 -8.79 6.29
N PHE A 56 -4.49 -9.29 6.48
CA PHE A 56 -5.66 -8.86 5.73
C PHE A 56 -5.93 -7.36 5.93
N VAL A 57 -5.96 -6.89 7.17
CA VAL A 57 -6.15 -5.45 7.46
C VAL A 57 -5.04 -4.61 6.82
N LEU A 58 -3.78 -5.06 6.90
CA LEU A 58 -2.66 -4.38 6.24
C LEU A 58 -2.86 -4.27 4.73
N GLU A 59 -3.34 -5.32 4.07
CA GLU A 59 -3.60 -5.28 2.62
C GLU A 59 -4.77 -4.38 2.24
N VAL A 60 -5.82 -4.31 3.07
CA VAL A 60 -6.92 -3.37 2.85
C VAL A 60 -6.42 -1.93 2.94
N VAL A 61 -5.55 -1.63 3.92
CA VAL A 61 -4.92 -0.32 4.08
C VAL A 61 -4.03 0.01 2.88
N ASN A 62 -3.13 -0.90 2.49
CA ASN A 62 -2.30 -0.74 1.29
C ASN A 62 -3.15 -0.48 0.04
N PHE A 63 -4.21 -1.26 -0.13
CA PHE A 63 -5.12 -1.12 -1.27
C PHE A 63 -5.76 0.27 -1.30
N MET A 64 -6.36 0.72 -0.19
CA MET A 64 -7.05 2.01 -0.17
C MET A 64 -6.10 3.20 -0.33
N GLU A 65 -4.87 3.09 0.17
CA GLU A 65 -3.82 4.12 0.11
C GLU A 65 -3.23 4.29 -1.29
N HIS A 66 -3.16 3.22 -2.07
CA HIS A 66 -2.53 3.20 -3.39
C HIS A 66 -3.51 2.96 -4.55
N TYR A 67 -4.82 2.98 -4.27
CA TYR A 67 -5.84 2.65 -5.26
C TYR A 67 -5.78 3.57 -6.51
N GLY A 68 -5.66 2.96 -7.68
CA GLY A 68 -5.88 3.58 -8.99
C GLY A 68 -4.82 4.59 -9.47
N MET A 69 -3.94 5.08 -8.59
CA MET A 69 -2.86 5.99 -9.00
C MET A 69 -1.69 5.20 -9.58
N VAL A 70 -1.17 5.72 -10.69
CA VAL A 70 0.01 5.18 -11.38
C VAL A 70 1.20 6.13 -11.23
N ARG A 71 2.40 5.59 -11.32
CA ARG A 71 3.63 6.34 -11.15
C ARG A 71 4.71 5.77 -12.05
N ASN A 72 5.54 6.62 -12.65
CA ASN A 72 6.77 6.16 -13.28
C ASN A 72 7.71 5.59 -12.18
N PRO A 73 8.10 4.30 -12.24
CA PRO A 73 8.91 3.67 -11.20
C PRO A 73 10.29 4.32 -11.01
N ASP A 74 10.83 4.96 -12.06
CA ASP A 74 12.20 5.47 -12.13
C ASP A 74 12.38 6.87 -11.52
N VAL A 75 11.28 7.59 -11.26
CA VAL A 75 11.34 8.90 -10.58
C VAL A 75 11.18 8.75 -9.06
N PRO A 76 11.50 9.76 -8.24
CA PRO A 76 11.17 9.73 -6.81
C PRO A 76 9.66 9.75 -6.56
N VAL A 77 9.23 9.17 -5.44
CA VAL A 77 7.84 9.23 -4.97
C VAL A 77 7.53 10.63 -4.46
N GLN A 78 6.39 11.17 -4.86
CA GLN A 78 5.90 12.49 -4.45
C GLN A 78 4.62 12.36 -3.62
N PRO A 79 4.25 13.38 -2.82
CA PRO A 79 3.02 13.35 -2.04
C PRO A 79 1.75 13.09 -2.87
N ARG A 80 1.76 13.43 -4.16
CA ARG A 80 0.66 13.14 -5.10
C ARG A 80 0.52 11.67 -5.50
N HIS A 81 1.44 10.78 -5.16
CA HIS A 81 1.40 9.36 -5.57
C HIS A 81 0.72 8.42 -4.57
N SER A 82 -0.02 8.96 -3.61
CA SER A 82 -0.74 8.17 -2.60
C SER A 82 -1.91 8.96 -2.02
N TRP A 83 -2.92 8.25 -1.52
CA TRP A 83 -4.07 8.84 -0.87
C TRP A 83 -3.74 9.14 0.60
N ASN A 84 -4.18 10.30 1.09
CA ASN A 84 -3.90 10.82 2.41
C ASN A 84 -5.18 11.05 3.22
N THR A 85 -5.05 11.17 4.55
CA THR A 85 -6.11 11.74 5.38
C THR A 85 -5.57 12.48 6.60
N ASN A 86 -6.12 13.67 6.84
CA ASN A 86 -5.74 14.57 7.93
C ASN A 86 -6.79 14.56 9.05
N LYS A 87 -7.67 13.55 9.09
CA LYS A 87 -8.73 13.44 10.11
C LYS A 87 -8.11 13.09 11.47
N ARG A 88 -8.24 14.02 12.42
CA ARG A 88 -7.60 13.97 13.75
C ARG A 88 -7.77 12.64 14.47
N LEU A 89 -8.99 12.11 14.55
CA LEU A 89 -9.25 10.83 15.24
C LEU A 89 -8.45 9.68 14.62
N SER A 90 -8.46 9.57 13.29
CA SER A 90 -7.66 8.56 12.59
C SER A 90 -6.16 8.79 12.80
N SER A 91 -5.68 10.04 12.73
CA SER A 91 -4.28 10.34 12.97
C SER A 91 -3.83 9.97 14.38
N TRP A 92 -4.63 10.24 15.40
CA TRP A 92 -4.28 9.89 16.79
C TRP A 92 -4.31 8.39 17.03
N THR A 93 -5.39 7.72 16.61
CA THR A 93 -5.54 6.26 16.80
C THR A 93 -4.49 5.45 16.07
N MET A 94 -4.01 5.93 14.92
CA MET A 94 -3.04 5.23 14.07
C MET A 94 -1.64 5.85 14.13
N PHE A 95 -1.31 6.63 15.16
CA PHE A 95 0.02 7.23 15.35
C PHE A 95 0.55 7.95 14.09
N ASN A 96 -0.28 8.81 13.49
CA ASN A 96 -0.03 9.57 12.27
C ASN A 96 0.22 8.75 11.00
N LEU A 97 -0.06 7.44 10.98
CA LEU A 97 -0.06 6.61 9.76
C LEU A 97 -0.83 7.28 8.61
N THR A 98 -1.87 8.03 8.97
CA THR A 98 -2.73 8.74 8.03
C THR A 98 -2.04 9.81 7.18
N ARG A 99 -0.84 10.27 7.60
CA ARG A 99 0.03 11.22 6.87
C ARG A 99 0.85 10.49 5.80
N HIS A 100 0.17 9.63 5.06
CA HIS A 100 0.76 8.61 4.18
C HIS A 100 1.59 9.23 3.05
N SER A 101 1.07 10.28 2.43
CA SER A 101 1.76 11.00 1.35
C SER A 101 3.12 11.56 1.76
N HIS A 102 3.26 12.03 3.00
CA HIS A 102 4.55 12.50 3.49
C HIS A 102 5.49 11.34 3.80
N HIS A 103 4.99 10.27 4.43
CA HIS A 103 5.78 9.08 4.68
C HIS A 103 6.33 8.47 3.37
N HIS A 104 5.52 8.41 2.31
CA HIS A 104 6.00 7.88 1.03
C HIS A 104 6.95 8.80 0.28
N ALA A 105 6.81 10.12 0.44
CA ALA A 105 7.74 11.07 -0.14
C ALA A 105 9.08 11.14 0.64
N GLN A 106 9.05 10.92 1.96
CA GLN A 106 10.20 10.98 2.87
C GLN A 106 10.08 9.87 3.93
N GLY A 107 10.39 8.63 3.54
CA GLY A 107 10.20 7.43 4.36
C GLY A 107 11.10 7.34 5.60
N GLU A 108 12.16 8.13 5.61
CA GLU A 108 13.11 8.27 6.71
C GLU A 108 12.60 9.15 7.85
N VAL A 109 11.58 9.98 7.62
CA VAL A 109 11.05 10.89 8.63
C VAL A 109 10.31 10.10 9.71
N PRO A 110 10.64 10.29 11.00
CA PRO A 110 9.96 9.58 12.07
C PRO A 110 8.49 10.03 12.19
N TYR A 111 7.62 9.11 12.65
CA TYR A 111 6.16 9.30 12.60
C TYR A 111 5.64 10.57 13.30
N HIS A 112 6.35 11.06 14.32
CA HIS A 112 5.97 12.26 15.08
C HIS A 112 6.28 13.57 14.35
N GLU A 113 7.19 13.56 13.37
CA GLU A 113 7.55 14.70 12.53
C GLU A 113 6.79 14.73 11.19
N LEU A 114 5.97 13.71 10.91
CA LEU A 114 5.21 13.65 9.67
C LEU A 114 4.32 14.89 9.50
N LYS A 115 4.33 15.52 8.33
CA LYS A 115 3.56 16.75 8.06
C LYS A 115 2.23 16.42 7.41
N CYS A 116 1.23 17.25 7.68
CA CYS A 116 -0.04 17.20 6.94
C CYS A 116 0.11 17.98 5.65
N TYR A 117 -0.20 17.37 4.52
CA TYR A 117 -0.36 18.07 3.24
C TYR A 117 -1.85 18.35 3.00
N GLN A 118 -2.21 19.61 2.79
CA GLN A 118 -3.58 20.00 2.45
C GLN A 118 -3.89 19.70 0.97
N ASP A 119 -2.88 19.84 0.10
CA ASP A 119 -3.03 19.69 -1.35
C ASP A 119 -2.74 18.27 -1.87
N ALA A 120 -2.45 17.33 -0.96
CA ALA A 120 -2.28 15.93 -1.32
C ALA A 120 -3.62 15.27 -1.67
N PRO A 121 -3.63 14.24 -2.52
CA PRO A 121 -4.86 13.50 -2.85
C PRO A 121 -5.49 12.94 -1.59
N MET A 122 -6.74 13.30 -1.30
CA MET A 122 -7.42 12.90 -0.06
C MET A 122 -8.39 11.74 -0.25
N MET A 123 -8.35 10.79 0.68
CA MET A 123 -9.36 9.74 0.83
C MET A 123 -10.76 10.32 1.07
N ILE A 124 -11.77 9.47 0.93
CA ILE A 124 -13.17 9.81 1.18
C ILE A 124 -13.47 10.18 2.64
N GLY A 125 -12.64 9.75 3.59
CA GLY A 125 -12.85 9.96 5.02
C GLY A 125 -11.61 9.70 5.87
N GLY A 126 -11.84 9.38 7.15
CA GLY A 126 -10.81 8.81 8.03
C GLY A 126 -10.57 7.32 7.71
N TYR A 127 -9.55 6.71 8.31
CA TYR A 127 -9.14 5.33 8.00
C TYR A 127 -10.29 4.33 8.16
N LEU A 128 -10.99 4.35 9.30
CA LEU A 128 -12.06 3.38 9.56
C LEU A 128 -13.19 3.47 8.51
N THR A 129 -13.64 4.68 8.19
CA THR A 129 -14.68 4.90 7.18
C THR A 129 -14.22 4.44 5.80
N THR A 130 -13.00 4.81 5.40
CA THR A 130 -12.44 4.43 4.10
C THR A 130 -12.24 2.93 3.99
N MET A 131 -11.73 2.29 5.05
CA MET A 131 -11.52 0.84 5.12
C MET A 131 -12.84 0.07 4.96
N LEU A 132 -13.90 0.48 5.67
CA LEU A 132 -15.22 -0.15 5.52
C LEU A 132 -15.80 0.02 4.11
N ALA A 133 -15.60 1.19 3.49
CA ALA A 133 -16.01 1.42 2.11
C ALA A 133 -15.22 0.55 1.11
N ALA A 134 -13.92 0.35 1.34
CA ALA A 134 -13.04 -0.46 0.48
C ALA A 134 -13.47 -1.94 0.44
N LEU A 135 -14.09 -2.43 1.50
CA LEU A 135 -14.62 -3.80 1.58
C LEU A 135 -15.94 -4.00 0.79
N ILE A 136 -16.53 -2.93 0.25
CA ILE A 136 -17.78 -2.97 -0.51
C ILE A 136 -17.49 -2.45 -1.94
N PRO A 137 -17.08 -3.31 -2.90
CA PRO A 137 -16.57 -2.87 -4.20
C PRO A 137 -17.49 -1.92 -4.98
N PRO A 138 -18.83 -2.11 -5.03
CA PRO A 138 -19.72 -1.16 -5.73
C PRO A 138 -19.69 0.24 -5.11
N LEU A 139 -19.64 0.33 -3.76
CA LEU A 139 -19.56 1.59 -3.04
C LEU A 139 -18.19 2.23 -3.23
N TRP A 140 -17.12 1.44 -3.08
CA TRP A 140 -15.74 1.89 -3.31
C TRP A 140 -15.58 2.51 -4.69
N ASN A 141 -15.99 1.78 -5.73
CA ASN A 141 -15.88 2.22 -7.11
C ASN A 141 -16.67 3.51 -7.36
N LYS A 142 -17.90 3.61 -6.82
CA LYS A 142 -18.71 4.82 -6.93
C LYS A 142 -18.03 6.06 -6.33
N LEU A 143 -17.28 5.89 -5.23
CA LEU A 143 -16.66 7.01 -4.51
C LEU A 143 -15.24 7.34 -4.99
N MET A 144 -14.45 6.33 -5.34
CA MET A 144 -13.01 6.48 -5.62
C MET A 144 -12.67 6.63 -7.10
N ILE A 145 -13.45 6.06 -8.03
CA ILE A 145 -13.19 6.24 -9.46
C ILE A 145 -13.18 7.73 -9.86
N PRO A 146 -14.17 8.56 -9.47
CA PRO A 146 -14.13 9.99 -9.81
C PRO A 146 -12.90 10.72 -9.25
N LYS A 147 -12.41 10.29 -8.07
CA LYS A 147 -11.21 10.85 -7.45
C LYS A 147 -9.95 10.47 -8.21
N VAL A 148 -9.83 9.22 -8.66
CA VAL A 148 -8.70 8.76 -9.51
C VAL A 148 -8.70 9.53 -10.83
N LEU A 149 -9.85 9.66 -11.50
CA LEU A 149 -9.95 10.42 -12.76
C LEU A 149 -9.62 11.91 -12.58
N ALA A 150 -10.04 12.51 -11.46
CA ALA A 150 -9.66 13.88 -11.12
C ALA A 150 -8.17 13.98 -10.83
N TRP A 151 -7.56 12.95 -10.24
CA TRP A 151 -6.12 12.91 -10.00
C TRP A 151 -5.35 12.89 -11.32
N ASP A 152 -5.74 12.02 -12.25
CA ASP A 152 -5.12 11.91 -13.57
C ASP A 152 -5.09 13.27 -14.29
N GLN A 153 -6.20 14.01 -14.25
CA GLN A 153 -6.31 15.30 -14.95
C GLN A 153 -5.51 16.43 -14.30
N ASN A 154 -5.42 16.45 -12.97
CA ASN A 154 -4.88 17.59 -12.22
C ASN A 154 -3.43 17.39 -11.76
N TYR A 155 -2.96 16.14 -11.66
CA TYR A 155 -1.68 15.81 -11.02
C TYR A 155 -0.76 14.92 -11.85
N ALA A 156 -1.29 14.10 -12.78
CA ALA A 156 -0.45 13.16 -13.52
C ALA A 156 0.43 13.88 -14.56
N THR A 157 1.67 13.42 -14.71
CA THR A 157 2.55 13.84 -15.80
C THR A 157 2.14 13.16 -17.12
N GLN A 158 2.68 13.61 -18.25
CA GLN A 158 2.42 12.98 -19.55
C GLN A 158 2.80 11.47 -19.56
N GLU A 159 3.93 11.12 -18.93
CA GLU A 159 4.35 9.72 -18.77
C GLU A 159 3.38 8.93 -17.90
N GLU A 160 2.91 9.50 -16.79
CA GLU A 160 1.94 8.85 -15.92
C GLU A 160 0.58 8.70 -16.59
N LEU A 161 0.16 9.64 -17.45
CA LEU A 161 -1.05 9.50 -18.27
C LEU A 161 -0.92 8.36 -19.29
N MET A 162 0.28 8.09 -19.82
CA MET A 162 0.51 6.90 -20.66
C MET A 162 0.31 5.62 -19.86
N LEU A 163 0.90 5.56 -18.66
CA LEU A 163 0.74 4.42 -17.74
C LEU A 163 -0.71 4.26 -17.29
N ALA A 164 -1.42 5.36 -17.06
CA ALA A 164 -2.83 5.37 -16.65
C ALA A 164 -3.70 4.81 -17.78
N ASN A 165 -3.47 5.22 -19.03
CA ASN A 165 -4.16 4.65 -20.19
C ASN A 165 -3.95 3.13 -20.29
N GLU A 166 -2.74 2.64 -20.04
CA GLU A 166 -2.47 1.20 -20.02
C GLU A 166 -3.18 0.48 -18.87
N ALA A 167 -3.08 1.02 -17.66
CA ALA A 167 -3.74 0.48 -16.47
C ALA A 167 -5.27 0.47 -16.64
N ASN A 168 -5.85 1.53 -17.19
CA ASN A 168 -7.29 1.67 -17.44
C ASN A 168 -7.81 0.58 -18.38
N ARG A 169 -7.10 0.30 -19.47
CA ARG A 169 -7.44 -0.80 -20.41
C ARG A 169 -7.36 -2.17 -19.75
N ASN A 170 -6.44 -2.37 -18.82
CA ASN A 170 -6.23 -3.65 -18.14
C ASN A 170 -7.06 -3.79 -16.85
N SER A 171 -7.82 -2.75 -16.46
CA SER A 171 -8.46 -2.69 -15.14
C SER A 171 -9.69 -3.58 -15.00
N GLY A 172 -10.38 -3.91 -16.10
CA GLY A 172 -11.69 -4.59 -16.07
C GLY A 172 -12.81 -3.73 -15.48
N ILE A 173 -12.58 -2.42 -15.27
CA ILE A 173 -13.55 -1.47 -14.71
C ILE A 173 -14.08 -0.60 -15.85
N PRO A 174 -15.36 -0.73 -16.24
CA PRO A 174 -15.92 -0.03 -17.41
C PRO A 174 -15.80 1.49 -17.37
N ALA A 175 -15.70 2.09 -16.17
CA ALA A 175 -15.54 3.53 -16.02
C ALA A 175 -14.11 3.99 -16.37
N PHE A 176 -13.09 3.18 -16.11
CA PHE A 176 -11.70 3.47 -16.49
C PHE A 176 -11.44 3.17 -17.96
N GLU A 177 -11.96 2.05 -18.47
CA GLU A 177 -11.77 1.64 -19.88
C GLU A 177 -12.31 2.65 -20.90
N LYS A 178 -13.33 3.45 -20.52
CA LYS A 178 -13.89 4.52 -21.36
C LYS A 178 -12.99 5.75 -21.47
N VAL A 179 -11.96 5.86 -20.64
CA VAL A 179 -11.11 7.03 -20.54
C VAL A 179 -9.81 6.78 -21.28
N GLN A 180 -9.50 7.66 -22.23
CA GLN A 180 -8.25 7.68 -22.96
C GLN A 180 -7.69 9.11 -22.95
N TYR A 181 -6.62 9.32 -22.20
CA TYR A 181 -5.94 10.60 -22.09
C TYR A 181 -5.09 10.87 -23.33
N LYS A 182 -5.15 12.11 -23.83
CA LYS A 182 -4.27 12.57 -24.89
C LYS A 182 -2.89 12.83 -24.31
N VAL A 183 -1.90 12.07 -24.77
CA VAL A 183 -0.51 12.26 -24.37
C VAL A 183 0.20 12.99 -25.50
N SER A 184 0.76 14.16 -25.19
CA SER A 184 1.62 14.85 -26.14
C SER A 184 2.96 14.11 -26.20
N LYS A 185 3.37 13.67 -27.39
CA LYS A 185 4.76 13.24 -27.60
C LYS A 185 5.62 14.49 -27.54
N THR A 186 6.43 14.61 -26.49
CA THR A 186 7.57 15.53 -26.47
C THR A 186 8.73 14.88 -27.21
#